data_AF-A0AAV4KRD9-F1
#
_entry.id   AF-A0AAV4KRD9-F1
#
_cell.length_a   1.000
_cell.length_b   1.000
_cell.length_c   1.000
_cell.angle_alpha   90.00
_cell.angle_beta   90.00
_cell.angle_gamma   90.00
#
_symmetry.space_group_name_H-M   'P 1'
#
loop_
_entity.id
_entity.type
_entity.pdbx_description
1 polymer ?
#
loop_
_entity_poly.entity_id
_entity_poly.type
_entity_poly.pdbx_seq_one_letter_code
_entity_poly.pdbx_strand_id
1 'polypeptide(L)' 'MTVLPSPEEIEAVRTPAGGWKRNQLAAWGVPWPPPKGWKDELAERWKAARQDDAPPPPRPTPAPDGFAQETLDFG' A
#
# COMPACT_ATOMS: atom_id res chain seq x y z
N MET A 1 7.71 17.95 -5.98
CA MET A 1 7.96 16.65 -5.33
C MET A 1 6.68 16.28 -4.59
N THR A 2 5.96 15.28 -5.05
CA THR A 2 4.67 14.87 -4.46
C THR A 2 4.96 13.88 -3.35
N VAL A 3 4.47 14.13 -2.14
CA VAL A 3 4.62 13.20 -1.00
C VAL A 3 3.52 12.15 -1.11
N LEU A 4 3.89 10.87 -1.05
CA LEU A 4 2.95 9.75 -0.94
C LEU A 4 2.77 9.40 0.55
N PRO A 5 1.68 9.83 1.20
CA PRO A 5 1.43 9.55 2.61
C PRO A 5 0.89 8.13 2.79
N SER A 6 1.12 7.56 3.96
CA SER A 6 0.51 6.29 4.37
C SER A 6 -0.99 6.46 4.64
N PRO A 7 -1.84 5.44 4.47
CA PRO A 7 -3.27 5.52 4.80
C PRO A 7 -3.53 5.96 6.25
N GLU A 8 -2.73 5.48 7.21
CA GLU A 8 -2.79 5.95 8.60
C GLU A 8 -2.44 7.44 8.74
N GLU A 9 -1.52 7.94 7.92
CA GLU A 9 -1.10 9.34 7.93
C GLU A 9 -2.17 10.25 7.34
N ILE A 10 -2.89 9.77 6.31
CA ILE A 10 -4.09 10.44 5.78
C ILE A 10 -5.12 10.61 6.89
N GLU A 11 -5.35 9.58 7.71
CA GLU A 11 -6.29 9.66 8.82
C GLU A 11 -5.75 10.49 9.99
N ALA A 12 -4.45 10.46 10.25
CA ALA A 12 -3.81 11.24 11.31
C ALA A 12 -3.90 12.75 11.04
N VAL A 13 -3.82 13.18 9.77
CA VAL A 13 -3.98 14.59 9.41
C VAL A 13 -5.45 15.01 9.22
N ARG A 14 -6.40 14.10 9.48
CA ARG A 14 -7.82 14.43 9.45
C ARG A 14 -8.11 15.52 10.48
N THR A 15 -8.78 16.56 10.02
CA THR A 15 -9.20 17.66 10.89
C THR A 15 -10.30 17.19 11.86
N PRO A 16 -10.47 17.85 13.02
CA PRO A 16 -11.57 17.52 13.96
C PRO A 16 -12.96 17.67 13.35
N ALA A 17 -13.10 18.50 12.30
CA ALA A 17 -14.34 18.61 11.51
C ALA A 17 -14.58 17.41 10.57
N GLY A 18 -13.65 16.45 10.52
CA GLY A 18 -13.76 15.23 9.74
C GLY A 18 -13.25 15.31 8.30
N GLY A 19 -12.68 16.45 7.86
CA GLY A 19 -12.20 16.68 6.49
C GLY A 19 -10.68 16.89 6.37
N TRP A 20 -10.22 17.16 5.15
CA TRP A 20 -8.81 17.40 4.81
C TRP A 20 -8.58 18.80 4.22
N LYS A 21 -7.39 19.38 4.46
CA LYS A 21 -7.02 20.68 3.91
C LYS A 21 -6.66 20.57 2.42
N ARG A 22 -7.06 21.57 1.63
CA ARG A 22 -6.75 21.65 0.18
C ARG A 22 -5.26 21.57 -0.12
N ASN A 23 -4.46 22.31 0.64
CA ASN A 23 -3.00 22.30 0.49
C ASN A 23 -2.39 20.92 0.80
N GLN A 24 -3.00 20.17 1.74
CA GLN A 24 -2.56 18.82 2.09
C GLN A 24 -2.85 17.84 0.95
N LEU A 25 -4.08 17.87 0.43
CA LEU A 25 -4.50 17.07 -0.72
C LEU A 25 -3.63 17.38 -1.95
N ALA A 26 -3.37 18.67 -2.22
CA ALA A 26 -2.49 19.09 -3.30
C ALA A 26 -1.04 18.60 -3.13
N ALA A 27 -0.51 18.56 -1.90
CA ALA A 27 0.82 18.01 -1.62
C ALA A 27 0.92 16.51 -1.96
N TRP A 28 -0.21 15.79 -1.89
CA TRP A 28 -0.34 14.39 -2.29
C TRP A 28 -0.76 14.20 -3.75
N GLY A 29 -0.99 15.29 -4.48
CA GLY A 29 -1.46 15.27 -5.87
C GLY A 29 -2.95 14.94 -6.03
N VAL A 30 -3.73 15.03 -4.96
CA VAL A 30 -5.19 14.82 -4.99
C VAL A 30 -5.88 16.13 -5.41
N PRO A 31 -6.69 16.13 -6.48
CA PRO A 31 -7.41 17.32 -6.92
C PRO A 31 -8.51 17.73 -5.92
N TRP A 32 -8.84 19.03 -5.91
CA TRP A 32 -9.96 19.57 -5.14
C TRP A 32 -11.13 19.94 -6.06
N PRO A 33 -12.38 19.52 -5.79
CA PRO A 33 -12.83 18.69 -4.66
C PRO A 33 -12.33 17.24 -4.76
N PRO A 34 -12.13 16.55 -3.62
CA PRO A 34 -11.64 15.20 -3.61
C PRO A 34 -12.61 14.27 -4.35
N PRO A 35 -12.16 13.52 -5.37
CA PRO A 35 -13.01 12.58 -6.08
C PRO A 35 -13.42 11.44 -5.15
N LYS A 36 -14.57 10.81 -5.41
CA LYS A 36 -15.00 9.64 -4.64
C LYS A 36 -13.94 8.54 -4.76
N GLY A 37 -13.47 8.01 -3.63
CA GLY A 37 -12.45 6.95 -3.61
C GLY A 37 -10.99 7.43 -3.68
N TRP A 38 -10.70 8.74 -3.59
CA TRP A 38 -9.32 9.25 -3.61
C TRP A 38 -8.39 8.64 -2.54
N LYS A 39 -8.97 8.19 -1.41
CA LYS A 39 -8.22 7.53 -0.33
C LYS A 39 -7.70 6.15 -0.75
N ASP A 40 -8.49 5.38 -1.49
CA ASP A 40 -8.09 4.07 -2.04
C ASP A 40 -6.99 4.24 -3.08
N GLU A 41 -7.13 5.18 -4.01
CA GLU A 41 -6.08 5.52 -4.98
C GLU A 41 -4.77 5.87 -4.27
N LEU A 42 -4.82 6.69 -3.21
CA LEU A 42 -3.63 7.08 -2.47
C LEU A 42 -3.02 5.91 -1.70
N ALA A 43 -3.86 5.04 -1.11
CA ALA A 43 -3.42 3.84 -0.43
C ALA A 43 -2.76 2.83 -1.40
N GLU A 44 -3.32 2.64 -2.59
CA GLU A 44 -2.76 1.78 -3.63
C GLU A 44 -1.41 2.31 -4.11
N ARG A 45 -1.34 3.62 -4.38
CA ARG A 45 -0.11 4.28 -4.84
C ARG A 45 0.98 4.26 -3.78
N TRP A 46 0.63 4.42 -2.51
CA TRP A 46 1.56 4.26 -1.38
C TRP A 46 2.05 2.82 -1.25
N LYS A 47 1.14 1.84 -1.38
CA LYS A 47 1.49 0.41 -1.36
C LYS A 47 2.45 0.08 -2.49
N ALA A 48 2.16 0.52 -3.71
CA ALA A 48 3.01 0.33 -4.89
C ALA A 48 4.40 0.96 -4.72
N ALA A 49 4.48 2.21 -4.23
CA ALA A 49 5.76 2.87 -3.97
C ALA A 49 6.60 2.14 -2.90
N ARG A 50 5.96 1.54 -1.90
CA ARG A 50 6.67 0.69 -0.92
C ARG A 50 7.02 -0.69 -1.43
N GLN A 51 6.30 -1.25 -2.40
CA GLN A 51 6.70 -2.52 -3.04
C GLN A 51 7.97 -2.38 -3.88
N ASP A 52 8.27 -1.16 -4.35
CA ASP A 52 9.48 -0.85 -5.12
C ASP A 52 10.72 -0.67 -4.22
N ASP A 53 10.53 -0.15 -3.00
CA ASP A 53 11.62 0.17 -2.05
C ASP A 53 11.78 -0.87 -0.91
N ALA A 54 10.77 -1.73 -0.68
CA ALA A 54 10.87 -2.85 0.27
C ALA A 54 11.28 -4.14 -0.46
N PRO A 55 12.10 -5.02 0.17
CA PRO A 55 12.18 -6.40 -0.30
C PRO A 55 10.75 -6.96 -0.36
N PRO A 56 10.41 -7.74 -1.40
CA PRO A 56 9.04 -8.19 -1.59
C PRO A 56 8.54 -8.81 -0.29
N PRO A 57 7.28 -8.55 0.14
CA PRO A 57 6.73 -9.33 1.22
C PRO A 57 6.93 -10.80 0.85
N PRO A 58 7.25 -11.70 1.79
CA PRO A 58 7.19 -13.12 1.47
C PRO A 58 5.80 -13.32 0.89
N ARG A 59 5.75 -13.66 -0.41
CA ARG A 59 4.51 -14.20 -0.99
C ARG A 59 4.01 -15.18 0.06
N PRO A 60 2.71 -15.23 0.39
CA PRO A 60 2.22 -16.44 1.02
C PRO A 60 2.69 -17.54 0.08
N THR A 61 3.71 -18.28 0.51
CA THR A 61 4.14 -19.49 -0.17
C THR A 61 2.82 -20.19 -0.39
N PRO A 62 2.42 -20.55 -1.63
CA PRO A 62 1.35 -21.53 -1.73
C PRO A 62 1.83 -22.64 -0.80
N ALA A 63 1.07 -22.88 0.28
CA ALA A 63 1.37 -23.98 1.20
C ALA A 63 1.72 -25.16 0.30
N PRO A 64 2.81 -25.91 0.58
CA PRO A 64 3.24 -26.98 -0.31
C PRO A 64 2.14 -28.04 -0.39
N ASP A 65 1.18 -27.80 -1.28
CA ASP A 65 0.17 -28.72 -1.72
C ASP A 65 0.78 -29.40 -2.93
N GLY A 66 1.27 -30.61 -2.68
CA GLY A 66 1.58 -31.55 -3.73
C GLY A 66 3.06 -31.76 -4.01
N PHE A 67 3.50 -32.95 -3.60
CA PHE A 67 4.20 -33.93 -4.45
C PHE A 67 5.74 -34.02 -4.40
N ALA A 68 6.18 -35.14 -3.81
CA ALA A 68 7.11 -36.11 -4.37
C ALA A 68 8.52 -35.65 -4.78
N GLN A 69 9.46 -35.78 -3.85
CA GLN A 69 10.79 -36.35 -4.10
C GLN A 69 11.01 -37.44 -3.03
N GLU A 70 10.23 -38.52 -3.12
CA GLU A 70 10.76 -39.87 -3.39
C GLU A 70 12.15 -39.84 -4.06
N THR A 71 13.00 -40.81 -3.70
CA THR A 71 14.41 -41.00 -4.09
C THR A 71 15.47 -40.11 -3.42
N LEU A 72 15.72 -40.38 -2.13
CA LEU A 72 17.09 -40.34 -1.63
C LEU A 72 17.42 -41.72 -1.04
N ASP A 73 17.82 -42.59 -1.97
CA ASP A 73 18.78 -43.69 -1.81
C ASP A 73 19.68 -43.50 -0.57
N PHE A 74 19.38 -44.24 0.50
CA PHE A 74 20.26 -44.39 1.65
C PHE A 74 20.94 -45.75 1.47
N GLY A 75 22.18 -45.72 0.98
CA GLY A 75 22.99 -46.90 0.65
C GLY A 75 23.46 -47.75 1.83
#